data_AF-A0A9N9FH31-F1
#
_entry.id   AF-A0A9N9FH31-F1
#
_cell.length_a   1.000
_cell.length_b   1.000
_cell.length_c   1.000
_cell.angle_alpha   90.00
_cell.angle_beta   90.00
_cell.angle_gamma   90.00
#
_symmetry.space_group_name_H-M   'P 1'
#
loop_
_entity.id
_entity.type
_entity.pdbx_description
1 polymer ?
#
loop_
_entity_poly.entity_id
_entity_poly.type
_entity_poly.pdbx_seq_one_letter_code
_entity_poly.pdbx_strand_id
1 'polypeptide(L)'
;MSLKELFIETTLFAKANKLINLIENFIQKRIGADDATQISIKLCQQIFETLDNRGFNNMITNSNKTIIHKFIEYNQSTLNLEIGKYHIIKDPKKK
;
A
#
# COMPACT_ATOMS: atom_id res chain seq x y z
N MET A 1 -1.05 23.43 -3.00
CA MET A 1 -0.42 22.10 -2.82
C MET A 1 -1.12 21.15 -3.79
N SER A 2 -0.41 20.50 -4.72
CA SER A 2 -1.05 19.86 -5.88
C SER A 2 -1.70 18.52 -5.52
N LEU A 3 -2.83 18.19 -6.19
CA LEU A 3 -3.54 16.91 -6.08
C LEU A 3 -2.64 15.66 -6.19
N LYS A 4 -1.44 15.80 -6.78
CA LYS A 4 -0.50 14.69 -7.04
C LYS A 4 -0.10 13.94 -5.79
N GLU A 5 0.04 14.61 -4.64
CA GLU A 5 0.52 13.99 -3.40
C GLU A 5 -0.51 13.06 -2.75
N LEU A 6 -1.81 13.22 -3.00
CA LEU A 6 -2.84 12.32 -2.50
C LEU A 6 -2.96 11.04 -3.35
N PHE A 7 -2.32 11.03 -4.52
CA PHE A 7 -2.58 10.05 -5.58
C PHE A 7 -1.43 9.08 -5.79
N ILE A 8 -0.29 9.21 -5.12
CA ILE A 8 0.92 8.42 -5.45
C ILE A 8 0.72 6.96 -5.09
N GLU A 9 0.24 6.67 -3.89
CA GLU A 9 -0.02 5.32 -3.39
C GLU A 9 -1.08 4.63 -4.26
N THR A 10 -2.20 5.32 -4.50
CA THR A 10 -3.28 4.82 -5.37
C THR A 10 -2.81 4.61 -6.81
N THR A 11 -1.98 5.50 -7.34
CA THR A 11 -1.40 5.37 -8.69
C THR A 11 -0.43 4.20 -8.76
N LEU A 12 0.42 4.02 -7.74
CA LEU A 12 1.37 2.91 -7.67
C LEU A 12 0.61 1.58 -7.61
N PHE A 13 -0.40 1.49 -6.76
CA PHE A 13 -1.30 0.33 -6.67
C PHE A 13 -2.00 0.03 -7.99
N ALA A 14 -2.59 1.03 -8.65
CA ALA A 14 -3.28 0.85 -9.93
C ALA A 14 -2.33 0.38 -11.04
N LYS A 15 -1.11 0.94 -11.10
CA LYS A 15 -0.09 0.52 -12.06
C LYS A 15 0.41 -0.90 -11.80
N ALA A 16 0.58 -1.28 -10.54
CA ALA A 16 0.98 -2.64 -10.15
C ALA A 16 -0.08 -3.66 -10.61
N ASN A 17 -1.36 -3.42 -10.33
CA ASN A 17 -2.45 -4.28 -10.77
C ASN A 17 -2.56 -4.38 -12.29
N LYS A 18 -2.38 -3.26 -13.00
CA LYS A 18 -2.36 -3.29 -14.46
C LYS A 18 -1.22 -4.18 -14.99
N LEU A 19 -0.05 -4.11 -14.37
CA LEU A 19 1.11 -4.91 -14.76
C LEU A 19 0.89 -6.41 -14.47
N ILE A 20 0.33 -6.74 -13.31
CA ILE A 20 -0.10 -8.12 -12.95
C ILE A 20 -0.99 -8.69 -14.06
N ASN A 21 -2.06 -7.98 -14.41
CA ASN A 21 -3.02 -8.45 -15.42
C ASN A 21 -2.35 -8.67 -16.79
N LEU A 22 -1.42 -7.79 -17.19
CA LEU A 22 -0.70 -7.94 -18.46
C LEU A 22 0.20 -9.19 -18.47
N ILE A 23 0.87 -9.44 -17.36
CA ILE A 23 1.73 -10.62 -17.18
C ILE A 23 0.90 -11.90 -17.21
N GLU A 24 -0.22 -11.96 -16.47
CA GLU A 24 -1.10 -13.13 -16.45
C GLU A 24 -1.59 -13.46 -17.86
N ASN A 25 -2.02 -12.43 -18.61
CA ASN A 25 -2.41 -12.56 -20.00
C ASN A 25 -1.25 -13.03 -20.91
N PHE A 26 -0.02 -12.64 -20.62
CA PHE A 26 1.16 -13.06 -21.37
C PHE A 26 1.49 -14.54 -21.12
N ILE A 27 1.48 -14.96 -19.84
CA ILE A 27 1.74 -16.35 -19.42
C ILE A 27 0.74 -17.31 -20.06
N GLN A 28 -0.55 -16.96 -20.05
CA GLN A 28 -1.60 -17.79 -20.64
C GLN A 28 -1.46 -18.02 -22.16
N LYS A 29 -0.67 -17.20 -22.86
CA LYS A 29 -0.54 -17.23 -24.32
C LYS A 29 0.78 -17.83 -24.82
N ARG A 30 1.65 -18.35 -23.93
CA ARG A 30 3.00 -18.83 -24.27
C ARG A 30 3.32 -20.16 -23.58
N ILE A 31 3.97 -21.08 -24.30
CA ILE A 31 4.51 -22.33 -23.74
C ILE A 31 5.85 -22.01 -23.06
N GLY A 32 6.09 -22.55 -21.86
CA GLY A 32 7.36 -22.39 -21.12
C GLY A 32 7.50 -21.08 -20.33
N ALA A 33 6.39 -20.50 -19.86
CA ALA A 33 6.35 -19.21 -19.17
C ALA A 33 6.59 -19.27 -17.64
N ASP A 34 7.12 -20.39 -17.14
CA ASP A 34 7.28 -20.64 -15.70
C ASP A 34 8.20 -19.59 -15.04
N ASP A 35 9.30 -19.19 -15.71
CA ASP A 35 10.24 -18.16 -15.23
C ASP A 35 9.64 -16.75 -15.24
N ALA A 36 8.79 -16.44 -16.22
CA ALA A 36 8.11 -15.15 -16.31
C ALA A 36 7.08 -14.98 -15.18
N THR A 37 6.47 -16.07 -14.73
CA THR A 37 5.56 -16.10 -13.58
C THR A 37 6.29 -15.72 -12.29
N GLN A 38 7.48 -16.27 -12.07
CA GLN A 38 8.26 -16.02 -10.85
C GLN A 38 8.75 -14.57 -10.74
N ILE A 39 9.24 -13.98 -11.84
CA ILE A 39 9.71 -12.58 -11.88
C ILE A 39 8.55 -11.63 -11.51
N SER A 40 7.38 -11.93 -12.02
CA SER A 40 6.20 -11.10 -11.87
C SER A 40 5.65 -11.13 -10.45
N ILE A 41 5.57 -12.31 -9.84
CA ILE A 41 5.19 -12.47 -8.43
C ILE A 41 6.13 -11.68 -7.54
N LYS A 42 7.45 -11.79 -7.75
CA LYS A 42 8.46 -11.05 -6.97
C LYS A 42 8.28 -9.54 -7.09
N LEU A 43 8.06 -9.02 -8.29
CA LEU A 43 7.84 -7.58 -8.48
C LEU A 43 6.61 -7.08 -7.71
N CYS A 44 5.54 -7.85 -7.71
CA CYS A 44 4.31 -7.49 -7.01
C CYS A 44 4.49 -7.54 -5.49
N GLN A 45 5.15 -8.59 -4.99
CA GLN A 45 5.53 -8.69 -3.58
C GLN A 45 6.33 -7.46 -3.15
N GLN A 46 7.33 -7.04 -3.92
CA GLN A 46 8.15 -5.87 -3.62
C GLN A 46 7.34 -4.56 -3.61
N ILE A 47 6.42 -4.37 -4.55
CA ILE A 47 5.56 -3.18 -4.59
C ILE A 47 4.62 -3.16 -3.38
N PHE A 48 3.96 -4.28 -3.08
CA PHE A 48 3.03 -4.36 -1.95
C PHE A 48 3.76 -4.24 -0.61
N GLU A 49 4.92 -4.88 -0.44
CA GLU A 49 5.76 -4.73 0.75
C GLU A 49 6.21 -3.27 0.95
N THR A 50 6.52 -2.56 -0.14
CA THR A 50 6.86 -1.13 -0.06
C THR A 50 5.67 -0.29 0.37
N LEU A 51 4.49 -0.55 -0.19
CA LEU A 51 3.25 0.15 0.18
C LEU A 51 2.83 -0.16 1.62
N ASP A 52 2.99 -1.39 2.07
CA ASP A 52 2.65 -1.80 3.44
C ASP A 52 3.58 -1.12 4.46
N ASN A 53 4.89 -1.16 4.21
CA ASN A 53 5.89 -0.59 5.11
C ASN A 53 5.98 0.94 5.08
N ARG A 54 5.59 1.58 3.97
CA ARG A 54 5.84 3.02 3.75
C ARG A 54 4.67 3.83 3.26
N GLY A 55 3.58 3.21 2.79
CA GLY A 55 2.46 3.89 2.12
C GLY A 55 1.65 4.83 3.02
N PHE A 56 1.80 4.74 4.34
CA PHE A 56 1.18 5.67 5.29
C PHE A 56 2.18 6.39 6.19
N ASN A 57 3.49 6.30 5.88
CA ASN A 57 4.51 7.01 6.63
C ASN A 57 4.42 8.53 6.41
N ASN A 58 5.03 9.27 7.32
CA ASN A 58 5.19 10.71 7.17
C ASN A 58 5.84 11.06 5.83
N MET A 59 5.33 12.11 5.19
CA MET A 59 5.80 12.58 3.90
C MET A 59 6.95 13.57 4.08
N ILE A 60 7.88 13.60 3.12
CA ILE A 60 8.93 14.61 3.06
C ILE A 60 8.52 15.67 2.04
N THR A 61 8.47 16.92 2.48
CA THR A 61 8.19 18.07 1.61
C THR A 61 9.42 18.46 0.79
N ASN A 62 9.24 19.25 -0.26
CA ASN A 62 10.35 19.84 -1.04
C ASN A 62 11.34 20.66 -0.20
N SER A 63 10.94 21.09 1.01
CA SER A 63 11.80 21.79 1.97
C SER A 63 12.54 20.85 2.95
N ASN A 64 12.58 19.54 2.68
CA ASN A 64 13.09 18.50 3.58
C ASN A 64 12.42 18.46 4.96
N LYS A 65 11.23 19.05 5.11
CA LYS A 65 10.43 18.94 6.33
C LYS A 65 9.53 17.72 6.25
N THR A 66 9.51 16.97 7.35
CA THR A 66 8.60 15.84 7.56
C THR A 66 7.22 16.36 7.94
N ILE A 67 6.18 15.88 7.27
CA ILE A 67 4.77 16.17 7.55
C ILE A 67 3.99 14.87 7.72
N ILE A 68 2.90 14.91 8.48
CA ILE A 68 2.01 13.76 8.64
C ILE A 68 1.43 13.39 7.27
N HIS A 69 1.27 12.08 7.03
CA HIS A 69 0.60 11.60 5.83
C HIS A 69 -0.85 12.13 5.78
N LYS A 70 -1.25 12.76 4.67
CA LYS A 70 -2.56 13.46 4.60
C LYS A 70 -3.76 12.55 4.83
N PHE A 71 -3.71 11.29 4.37
CA PHE A 71 -4.77 10.33 4.67
C PHE A 71 -4.91 10.08 6.17
N ILE A 72 -3.78 10.00 6.88
CA ILE A 72 -3.75 9.80 8.33
C ILE A 72 -4.24 11.05 9.03
N GLU A 73 -3.79 12.23 8.61
CA GLU A 73 -4.25 13.53 9.13
C GLU A 73 -5.77 13.68 8.97
N TYR A 74 -6.31 13.42 7.77
CA TYR A 74 -7.74 13.56 7.48
C TYR A 74 -8.62 12.55 8.24
N ASN A 75 -8.16 11.30 8.38
CA ASN A 75 -8.95 10.22 9.00
C ASN A 75 -8.56 9.95 10.47
N GLN A 76 -7.72 10.78 11.08
CA GLN A 76 -7.09 10.48 12.38
C GLN A 76 -8.12 10.11 13.45
N SER A 77 -9.19 10.90 13.59
CA SER A 77 -10.24 10.66 14.57
C SER A 77 -10.96 9.33 14.33
N THR A 78 -11.31 9.03 13.07
CA THR A 78 -11.95 7.77 12.69
C THR A 78 -11.04 6.57 12.94
N LEU A 79 -9.77 6.66 12.54
CA LEU A 79 -8.78 5.62 12.77
C LEU A 79 -8.60 5.33 14.26
N ASN A 80 -8.50 6.37 15.09
CA ASN A 80 -8.37 6.21 16.54
C ASN A 80 -9.61 5.54 17.15
N LEU A 81 -10.81 5.88 16.67
CA LEU A 81 -12.05 5.22 17.11
C LEU A 81 -12.06 3.73 16.74
N GLU A 82 -11.70 3.38 15.50
CA GLU A 82 -11.65 1.99 15.05
C GLU A 82 -10.61 1.18 15.81
N ILE A 83 -9.37 1.70 15.93
CA ILE A 83 -8.30 1.05 16.71
C ILE A 83 -8.73 0.90 18.18
N GLY A 84 -9.43 1.89 18.73
CA GLY A 84 -9.98 1.87 20.08
C GLY A 84 -10.92 0.68 20.31
N LYS A 85 -11.76 0.31 19.33
CA LYS A 85 -12.65 -0.87 19.44
C LYS A 85 -11.85 -2.14 19.67
N TYR A 86 -10.76 -2.35 18.93
CA TYR A 86 -9.91 -3.54 19.07
C TYR A 86 -9.05 -3.51 20.34
N HIS A 87 -8.67 -2.32 20.83
CA HIS A 87 -7.98 -2.19 22.12
C HIS A 87 -8.88 -2.52 23.31
N ILE A 88 -10.16 -2.14 23.25
CA ILE A 88 -11.15 -2.50 24.27
C ILE A 88 -11.41 -4.02 24.28
N ILE A 89 -11.27 -4.69 23.13
CA ILE A 89 -11.42 -6.16 23.00
C ILE A 89 -10.24 -6.93 23.64
N LYS A 90 -9.14 -6.27 24.02
CA LYS A 90 -8.09 -6.85 24.86
C LYS A 90 -8.33 -6.59 26.35
N ASP A 91 -9.39 -7.18 26.94
CA ASP A 91 -9.22 -7.93 28.20
C ASP A 91 -10.47 -8.72 28.66
N PRO A 92 -10.52 -10.04 28.40
CA PRO A 92 -11.33 -10.95 29.19
C PRO A 92 -10.58 -11.48 30.45
N LYS A 93 -9.32 -11.07 30.70
CA LYS A 93 -8.45 -11.63 31.76
C LYS A 93 -7.87 -10.61 32.76
N LYS A 94 -8.15 -9.32 32.65
CA LYS A 94 -7.99 -8.36 33.77
C LYS A 94 -9.06 -8.67 34.81
N LYS A 95 -8.73 -9.63 35.68
CA LYS A 95 -9.13 -9.62 37.09
C LYS A 95 -8.22 -8.66 37.85
#